data_AF-A0A0D7KS66-F1
#
_entry.id   AF-A0A0D7KS66-F1
#
_cell.length_a   1.000
_cell.length_b   1.000
_cell.length_c   1.000
_cell.angle_alpha   90.00
_cell.angle_beta   90.00
_cell.angle_gamma   90.00
#
_symmetry.space_group_name_H-M   'P 1'
#
loop_
_entity.id
_entity.type
_entity.pdbx_description
1 polymer ?
#
loop_
_entity_poly.entity_id
_entity_poly.type
_entity_poly.pdbx_seq_one_letter_code
_entity_poly.pdbx_strand_id
1 'polypeptide(L)'
;MSTASLKKYVSKYVFVRIKGQNKGFPSFVQEVVVRQGRSWITLWKCFRCAGPIQVLYRTNQIASIRVVDDPVNENKCNSSRGTRKQK
;
A
#
# COMPACT_ATOMS: atom_id res chain seq x y z
N MET A 1 13.96 0.06 -6.05
CA MET A 1 13.56 -1.36 -6.14
C MET A 1 13.41 -1.75 -7.59
N SER A 2 13.80 -2.98 -7.95
CA SER A 2 13.63 -3.51 -9.30
C SER A 2 12.23 -4.08 -9.50
N THR A 3 11.77 -4.06 -10.74
CA THR A 3 10.44 -4.57 -11.15
C THR A 3 10.32 -6.07 -10.91
N ALA A 4 11.40 -6.82 -11.16
CA ALA A 4 11.46 -8.26 -10.92
C ALA A 4 11.20 -8.61 -9.45
N SER A 5 11.74 -7.84 -8.51
CA SER A 5 11.49 -8.06 -7.08
C SER A 5 10.04 -7.77 -6.70
N LEU A 6 9.43 -6.75 -7.31
CA LEU A 6 8.04 -6.39 -7.04
C LEU A 6 7.02 -7.39 -7.60
N LYS A 7 7.34 -8.09 -8.69
CA LYS A 7 6.48 -9.16 -9.24
C LYS A 7 6.18 -10.28 -8.24
N LYS A 8 7.07 -10.54 -7.27
CA LYS A 8 6.87 -11.56 -6.22
C LYS A 8 5.72 -11.25 -5.25
N TYR A 9 5.23 -10.01 -5.25
CA TYR A 9 4.14 -9.55 -4.41
C TYR A 9 2.79 -9.53 -5.13
N VAL A 10 2.74 -9.82 -6.44
CA VAL A 10 1.49 -9.91 -7.20
C VAL A 10 0.56 -10.94 -6.55
N SER A 11 -0.72 -10.58 -6.46
CA SER A 11 -1.77 -11.35 -5.79
C SER A 11 -1.58 -11.55 -4.28
N LYS A 12 -0.79 -10.68 -3.62
CA LYS A 12 -0.60 -10.72 -2.17
C LYS A 12 -1.09 -9.43 -1.50
N TYR A 13 -1.54 -9.57 -0.26
CA TYR A 13 -1.72 -8.45 0.66
C TYR A 13 -0.36 -8.00 1.18
N VAL A 14 -0.15 -6.69 1.16
CA VAL A 14 1.12 -6.06 1.47
C VAL A 14 0.93 -4.78 2.26
N PHE A 15 1.95 -4.40 3.01
CA PHE A 15 2.08 -3.05 3.54
C PHE A 15 3.08 -2.29 2.68
N VAL A 16 2.64 -1.20 2.07
CA VAL A 16 3.43 -0.40 1.13
C VAL A 16 3.75 0.96 1.74
N ARG A 17 5.00 1.41 1.61
CA ARG A 17 5.40 2.78 1.91
C ARG A 17 5.86 3.48 0.64
N ILE A 18 5.32 4.67 0.38
CA ILE A 18 5.70 5.51 -0.75
C ILE A 18 6.79 6.48 -0.31
N LYS A 19 7.78 6.73 -1.18
CA LYS A 19 8.84 7.71 -0.93
C LYS A 19 8.24 9.09 -0.69
N GLY A 20 8.75 9.81 0.30
CA GLY A 20 8.23 11.12 0.71
C GLY A 20 6.94 11.06 1.53
N GLN A 21 6.34 9.88 1.75
CA GLN A 21 5.21 9.72 2.67
C GLN A 21 5.67 9.17 4.02
N ASN A 22 5.18 9.82 5.09
CA ASN A 22 5.49 9.43 6.47
C ASN A 22 4.77 8.13 6.88
N LYS A 23 3.60 7.85 6.30
CA LYS A 23 2.79 6.67 6.62
C LYS A 23 2.69 5.75 5.41
N GLY A 24 2.89 4.45 5.63
CA GLY A 24 2.51 3.42 4.67
C GLY A 24 1.04 3.05 4.80
N PHE A 25 0.59 2.14 3.94
CA PHE A 25 -0.78 1.64 3.98
C PHE A 25 -0.84 0.16 3.56
N PRO A 26 -1.80 -0.60 4.12
CA PRO A 26 -2.10 -1.94 3.63
C PRO A 26 -2.76 -1.84 2.24
N SER A 27 -2.39 -2.75 1.36
CA SER A 27 -2.88 -2.80 0.00
C SER A 27 -2.79 -4.22 -0.57
N PHE A 28 -3.57 -4.51 -1.60
CA PHE A 28 -3.43 -5.72 -2.40
C PHE A 28 -2.75 -5.39 -3.73
N VAL A 29 -1.72 -6.16 -4.11
CA VAL A 29 -1.02 -5.95 -5.39
C VAL A 29 -1.76 -6.69 -6.50
N GLN A 30 -2.35 -5.95 -7.44
CA GLN A 30 -3.02 -6.56 -8.59
C GLN A 30 -2.03 -6.97 -9.68
N GLU A 31 -1.16 -6.05 -10.09
CA GLU A 31 -0.22 -6.29 -11.18
C GLU A 31 1.02 -5.42 -11.07
N VAL A 32 2.11 -5.88 -11.68
CA VAL A 32 3.35 -5.12 -11.86
C VAL A 32 3.75 -5.24 -13.33
N VAL A 33 3.67 -4.14 -14.05
CA VAL A 33 3.83 -4.10 -15.51
C VAL A 33 4.89 -3.10 -15.94
N VAL A 34 5.51 -3.34 -17.10
CA VAL A 34 6.39 -2.38 -17.76
C VAL A 34 5.65 -1.81 -18.96
N ARG A 35 5.42 -0.49 -18.98
CA ARG A 35 4.79 0.23 -20.09
C ARG A 35 5.72 1.35 -20.53
N GLN A 36 6.07 1.37 -21.82
CA GLN A 36 6.93 2.41 -22.42
C GLN A 36 8.27 2.59 -21.66
N GLY A 37 8.94 1.49 -21.32
CA GLY A 37 10.21 1.51 -20.57
C GLY A 37 10.09 1.92 -19.10
N ARG A 38 8.89 2.21 -18.60
CA ARG A 38 8.62 2.57 -17.20
C ARG A 38 7.89 1.46 -16.49
N SER A 39 8.27 1.20 -15.25
CA SER A 39 7.69 0.14 -14.45
C SER A 39 6.63 0.69 -13.50
N TRP A 40 5.49 0.02 -13.45
CA TRP A 40 4.30 0.42 -12.72
C TRP A 40 3.82 -0.73 -11.82
N ILE A 41 3.17 -0.36 -10.72
CA ILE A 41 2.52 -1.27 -9.80
C ILE A 41 1.09 -0.78 -9.54
N THR A 42 0.14 -1.69 -9.69
CA THR A 42 -1.29 -1.46 -9.43
C THR A 42 -1.64 -2.00 -8.06
N LEU A 43 -2.12 -1.11 -7.19
CA LEU A 43 -2.39 -1.34 -5.78
C LEU A 43 -3.87 -1.09 -5.48
N TRP A 44 -4.54 -2.03 -4.84
CA TRP A 44 -5.88 -1.81 -4.28
C TRP A 44 -5.77 -1.38 -2.84
N LYS A 45 -6.26 -0.19 -2.54
CA LYS A 45 -6.28 0.37 -1.20
C LYS A 45 -7.72 0.38 -0.69
N CYS A 46 -7.99 -0.36 0.38
CA CYS A 46 -9.29 -0.35 1.02
C CYS A 46 -9.41 0.86 1.96
N PHE A 47 -10.26 1.82 1.60
CA PHE A 47 -10.72 2.84 2.55
C PHE A 47 -12.01 2.34 3.19
N ARG A 48 -12.02 2.21 4.53
CA ARG A 48 -13.19 1.74 5.30
C ARG A 48 -14.52 2.41 4.91
N CYS A 49 -14.49 3.66 4.43
CA CYS A 49 -15.69 4.44 4.12
C CYS A 49 -15.95 4.69 2.62
N ALA A 50 -14.98 4.43 1.74
CA ALA A 50 -15.06 4.80 0.32
C ALA A 50 -14.98 3.59 -0.63
N GLY A 51 -14.90 2.38 -0.09
CA GLY A 51 -14.69 1.16 -0.88
C GLY A 51 -13.25 0.97 -1.33
N PRO A 52 -12.98 -0.09 -2.12
CA PRO A 52 -11.66 -0.37 -2.65
C PRO A 52 -11.32 0.64 -3.76
N ILE A 53 -10.23 1.38 -3.60
CA ILE A 53 -9.71 2.32 -4.59
C ILE A 53 -8.49 1.71 -5.25
N GLN A 54 -8.47 1.68 -6.58
CA GLN A 54 -7.31 1.29 -7.36
C GLN A 54 -6.35 2.47 -7.50
N VAL A 55 -5.08 2.25 -7.20
CA VAL A 55 -4.04 3.28 -7.27
C VAL A 55 -2.85 2.75 -8.07
N LEU A 56 -2.35 3.56 -8.98
CA LEU A 56 -1.21 3.23 -9.82
C LEU A 56 0.01 4.05 -9.38
N TYR A 57 1.12 3.37 -9.08
CA TYR A 57 2.39 4.02 -8.75
C TYR A 57 3.51 3.57 -9.69
N ARG A 58 4.50 4.45 -9.90
CA ARG A 58 5.76 4.00 -10.48
C ARG A 58 6.51 3.18 -9.45
N THR A 59 7.13 2.08 -9.88
CA THR A 59 7.86 1.19 -8.96
C THR A 59 9.02 1.89 -8.25
N ASN A 60 9.60 2.93 -8.85
CA ASN A 60 10.66 3.74 -8.24
C ASN A 60 10.18 4.67 -7.12
N GLN A 61 8.87 4.92 -7.01
CA GLN A 61 8.23 5.66 -5.92
C GLN A 61 7.98 4.78 -4.69
N ILE A 62 8.05 3.45 -4.82
CA ILE A 62 7.94 2.54 -3.68
C ILE A 62 9.22 2.63 -2.86
N ALA A 63 9.07 3.01 -1.59
CA ALA A 63 10.16 3.04 -0.61
C ALA A 63 10.39 1.64 -0.03
N SER A 64 9.34 0.98 0.43
CA SER A 64 9.37 -0.38 0.93
C SER A 64 8.03 -1.10 0.72
N ILE A 65 8.08 -2.42 0.69
CA ILE A 65 6.93 -3.31 0.57
C ILE A 65 7.21 -4.57 1.41
N ARG A 66 6.22 -5.06 2.15
CA ARG A 66 6.30 -6.36 2.85
C ARG A 66 4.97 -7.08 2.75
N VAL A 67 4.99 -8.41 2.72
CA VAL A 67 3.76 -9.22 2.80
C VAL A 67 3.13 -9.03 4.18
N VAL A 68 1.80 -9.05 4.20
CA VAL A 68 1.01 -9.00 5.42
C VAL A 68 0.12 -10.25 5.44
N ASP A 69 0.25 -11.05 6.49
CA ASP A 69 -0.56 -12.27 6.67
C ASP A 69 -2.00 -11.95 7.08
N ASP A 70 -2.20 -10.84 7.83
CA ASP A 70 -3.53 -10.35 8.22
C ASP A 70 -3.71 -8.86 7.86
N PRO A 71 -4.30 -8.55 6.68
CA PRO A 71 -4.50 -7.17 6.22
C PRO A 71 -5.50 -6.40 7.09
N VAL A 72 -6.37 -7.07 7.86
CA VAL A 72 -7.37 -6.43 8.72
C VAL A 72 -6.71 -5.87 9.98
N ASN A 73 -5.76 -6.62 10.56
CA ASN A 73 -5.02 -6.20 11.75
C ASN A 73 -3.99 -5.09 11.50
N GLU A 74 -3.42 -5.01 10.30
CA GLU A 74 -2.53 -3.90 9.89
C GLU A 74 -3.31 -2.65 9.45
N ASN A 75 -4.58 -2.80 9.08
CA ASN A 75 -5.49 -1.67 8.84
C ASN A 75 -6.09 -1.14 10.14
N LYS A 76 -5.27 -1.03 11.19
CA LYS A 76 -5.57 -0.20 12.34
C LYS A 76 -5.59 1.25 11.87
N CYS A 77 -6.76 1.70 11.41
CA CYS A 77 -7.20 3.05 11.73
C CYS A 77 -7.07 3.14 13.25
N ASN A 78 -5.94 3.64 13.74
CA ASN A 78 -5.91 4.27 15.03
C ASN A 78 -6.96 5.36 14.91
N SER A 79 -8.17 5.06 15.39
CA SER A 79 -9.05 6.08 15.91
C SER A 79 -8.29 6.66 17.08
N SER A 80 -7.32 7.53 16.79
CA SER A 80 -6.83 8.53 17.73
C SER A 80 -7.94 9.58 17.91
N ARG A 81 -9.14 9.11 18.26
CA ARG A 81 -10.02 9.78 19.20
C ARG A 81 -9.47 9.42 20.58
N GLY A 82 -8.20 9.77 20.80
CA GLY A 82 -7.66 9.88 22.13
C GLY A 82 -8.45 10.99 22.79
N THR A 83 -9.27 10.59 23.74
CA THR A 83 -9.98 11.43 24.70
C THR A 83 -9.15 12.67 25.06
N ARG A 84 -9.53 13.84 24.52
CA ARG A 84 -9.22 15.11 25.16
C ARG A 84 -10.13 15.16 26.39
N LYS A 85 -9.67 14.62 27.52
CA LYS A 85 -10.23 15.02 28.83
C LYS A 85 -9.97 16.52 28.93
N GLN A 86 -11.00 17.32 28.69
CA GLN A 86 -11.03 18.70 29.14
C GLN A 86 -10.96 18.63 30.68
N LYS A 87 -9.94 19.27 31.22
CA LYS A 87 -9.77 19.50 32.64
C LYS A 87 -10.23 20.92 32.91
#